data_AF-A0A925XFI5-F1
#
_entry.id   AF-A0A925XFI5-F1
#
_cell.length_a   1.000
_cell.length_b   1.000
_cell.length_c   1.000
_cell.angle_alpha   90.00
_cell.angle_beta   90.00
_cell.angle_gamma   90.00
#
_symmetry.space_group_name_H-M   'P 1'
#
loop_
_entity.id
_entity.type
_entity.pdbx_description
1 polymer ?
#
loop_
_entity_poly.entity_id
_entity_poly.type
_entity_poly.pdbx_seq_one_letter_code
_entity_poly.pdbx_strand_id
1 'polypeptide(L)'
;MAGLGCALALSVNVGAAEAPSKPNRAEQVAAHLEAGEFGPALELATKAASPTEQADLLNNVAAAQQNAGEASAATGTMRRATRTGGRGSGAGQQSGTGSFGGGGVIADFTTLMTLIQENTSGKWEIVDGEGGTMSPFPTGVRVAPNGLLHRLSTQEHTGELASLGASARKADLNADVARRSDLRMVSLTRLEKAVSQRLADGQSVPETMAQLAGLSQVKYVFVYPEANEIVLAGPAEGWQYNANGQPVALSNGRPTLQLDDLVTVLRTFARGDADFGCSINTRDAGVRALTDFVQKSQSKGPISSTAVRGWVNQLQQK
;
A
#
# COMPACT_ATOMS: atom_id res chain seq x y z
N MET A 1 -91.14 -6.46 -39.42
CA MET A 1 -90.96 -5.00 -39.49
C MET A 1 -89.48 -4.70 -39.43
N ALA A 2 -88.91 -4.25 -40.55
CA ALA A 2 -87.53 -3.78 -40.63
C ALA A 2 -87.47 -2.35 -40.09
N GLY A 3 -86.57 -2.10 -39.13
CA GLY A 3 -86.30 -0.78 -38.57
C GLY A 3 -84.82 -0.46 -38.68
N LEU A 4 -84.50 0.39 -39.66
CA LEU A 4 -83.24 1.07 -39.86
C LEU A 4 -82.87 1.93 -38.63
N GLY A 5 -81.60 1.94 -38.24
CA GLY A 5 -81.02 2.89 -37.30
C GLY A 5 -79.49 2.80 -37.35
N CYS A 6 -78.87 3.35 -38.40
CA CYS A 6 -78.24 4.68 -38.42
C CYS A 6 -76.93 4.71 -37.61
N ALA A 7 -75.82 4.65 -38.37
CA ALA A 7 -74.45 4.69 -37.89
C ALA A 7 -74.04 6.14 -37.55
N LEU A 8 -73.48 6.33 -36.35
CA LEU A 8 -72.59 7.44 -36.05
C LEU A 8 -71.22 6.86 -35.70
N ALA A 9 -70.26 7.03 -36.62
CA ALA A 9 -68.86 6.72 -36.39
C ALA A 9 -68.24 7.85 -35.57
N LEU A 10 -67.97 7.58 -34.28
CA LEU A 10 -67.13 8.45 -33.45
C LEU A 10 -65.70 7.90 -33.50
N SER A 11 -64.87 8.50 -34.34
CA SER A 11 -63.43 8.18 -34.43
C SER A 11 -62.71 8.76 -33.21
N VAL A 12 -62.67 8.00 -32.11
CA VAL A 12 -61.76 8.31 -31.01
C VAL A 12 -60.37 7.85 -31.43
N ASN A 13 -59.51 8.81 -31.77
CA ASN A 13 -58.10 8.57 -32.01
C ASN A 13 -57.45 8.26 -30.65
N VAL A 14 -57.54 7.01 -30.20
CA VAL A 14 -56.68 6.50 -29.13
C VAL A 14 -55.29 6.43 -29.75
N GLY A 15 -54.47 7.45 -29.48
CA GLY A 15 -53.04 7.38 -29.72
C GLY A 15 -52.55 6.07 -29.14
N ALA A 16 -51.97 5.23 -29.99
CA ALA A 16 -51.30 4.02 -29.57
C ALA A 16 -50.26 4.44 -28.52
N ALA A 17 -50.55 4.15 -27.26
CA ALA A 17 -49.57 4.21 -26.20
C ALA A 17 -48.45 3.25 -26.60
N GLU A 18 -47.34 3.82 -27.03
CA GLU A 18 -46.10 3.11 -27.26
C GLU A 18 -45.78 2.35 -25.97
N ALA A 19 -45.74 1.01 -26.05
CA ALA A 19 -45.39 0.18 -24.92
C ALA A 19 -44.05 0.67 -24.34
N PRO A 20 -43.88 0.80 -23.01
CA PRO A 20 -42.65 1.33 -22.45
C PRO A 20 -41.49 0.47 -22.95
N SER A 21 -40.56 1.11 -23.66
CA SER A 21 -39.29 0.53 -24.05
C SER A 21 -38.65 -0.08 -22.80
N LYS A 22 -38.08 -1.28 -22.93
CA LYS A 22 -37.36 -1.91 -21.81
C LYS A 22 -36.33 -0.89 -21.29
N PRO A 23 -36.33 -0.58 -19.98
CA PRO A 23 -35.49 0.49 -19.46
C PRO A 23 -34.03 0.21 -19.80
N ASN A 24 -33.32 1.23 -20.25
CA ASN A 24 -31.90 1.11 -20.52
C ASN A 24 -31.18 0.79 -19.19
N ARG A 25 -29.99 0.18 -19.25
CA ARG A 25 -29.23 -0.22 -18.05
C ARG A 25 -28.98 0.94 -17.09
N ALA A 26 -28.75 2.14 -17.61
CA ALA A 26 -28.63 3.35 -16.80
C ALA A 26 -29.90 3.68 -16.01
N GLU A 27 -31.08 3.50 -16.62
CA GLU A 27 -32.38 3.72 -15.97
C GLU A 27 -32.66 2.64 -14.92
N GLN A 28 -32.25 1.40 -15.18
CA GLN A 28 -32.35 0.31 -14.20
C GLN A 28 -31.44 0.57 -12.97
N VAL A 29 -30.20 1.01 -13.21
CA VAL A 29 -29.28 1.40 -12.12
C VAL A 29 -29.88 2.57 -11.34
N ALA A 30 -30.39 3.61 -12.01
CA ALA A 30 -31.02 4.74 -11.34
C ALA A 30 -32.23 4.32 -10.49
N ALA A 31 -33.08 3.41 -10.98
CA ALA A 31 -34.21 2.90 -10.22
C ALA A 31 -33.78 2.18 -8.92
N HIS A 32 -32.71 1.38 -8.96
CA HIS A 32 -32.16 0.76 -7.75
C HIS A 32 -31.53 1.78 -6.80
N LEU A 33 -30.89 2.84 -7.33
CA LEU A 33 -30.33 3.91 -6.49
C LEU A 33 -31.41 4.72 -5.76
N GLU A 34 -32.50 5.05 -6.45
CA GLU A 34 -33.67 5.71 -5.84
C GLU A 34 -34.35 4.82 -4.78
N ALA A 35 -34.31 3.49 -4.97
CA ALA A 35 -34.78 2.53 -3.98
C ALA A 35 -33.78 2.26 -2.83
N GLY A 36 -32.58 2.85 -2.86
CA GLY A 36 -31.51 2.62 -1.87
C GLY A 36 -30.85 1.23 -1.98
N GLU A 37 -31.05 0.52 -3.08
CA GLU A 37 -30.55 -0.83 -3.32
C GLU A 37 -29.18 -0.82 -4.01
N PHE A 38 -28.12 -0.54 -3.24
CA PHE A 38 -26.77 -0.39 -3.80
C PHE A 38 -26.15 -1.68 -4.34
N GLY A 39 -26.52 -2.85 -3.81
CA GLY A 39 -26.02 -4.15 -4.28
C GLY A 39 -26.44 -4.48 -5.72
N PRO A 40 -27.75 -4.50 -6.02
CA PRO A 40 -28.26 -4.68 -7.39
C PRO A 40 -27.77 -3.60 -8.36
N ALA A 41 -27.70 -2.34 -7.93
CA ALA A 41 -27.17 -1.24 -8.73
C ALA A 41 -25.70 -1.48 -9.13
N LEU A 42 -24.88 -1.95 -8.19
CA LEU A 42 -23.47 -2.28 -8.44
C LEU A 42 -23.33 -3.48 -9.38
N GLU A 43 -24.15 -4.52 -9.22
CA GLU A 43 -24.13 -5.69 -10.09
C GLU A 43 -24.47 -5.32 -11.54
N LEU A 44 -25.51 -4.52 -11.74
CA LEU A 44 -25.91 -4.02 -13.06
C LEU A 44 -24.83 -3.14 -13.68
N ALA A 45 -24.24 -2.22 -12.91
CA ALA A 45 -23.14 -1.37 -13.36
C ALA A 45 -21.94 -2.22 -13.83
N THR A 46 -21.59 -3.30 -13.12
CA THR A 46 -20.45 -4.15 -13.50
C THR A 46 -20.66 -4.99 -14.76
N LYS A 47 -21.91 -5.19 -15.19
CA LYS A 47 -22.28 -5.93 -16.40
C LYS A 47 -22.43 -5.04 -17.64
N ALA A 48 -22.08 -3.75 -17.55
CA ALA A 48 -22.08 -2.85 -18.71
C ALA A 48 -21.08 -3.30 -19.78
N ALA A 49 -21.44 -3.10 -21.05
CA ALA A 49 -20.69 -3.65 -22.18
C ALA A 49 -19.47 -2.78 -22.54
N SER A 50 -19.57 -1.46 -22.33
CA SER A 50 -18.45 -0.54 -22.53
C SER A 50 -17.72 -0.26 -21.21
N PRO A 51 -16.38 -0.24 -21.20
CA PRO A 51 -15.60 0.22 -20.04
C PRO A 51 -15.92 1.66 -19.61
N THR A 52 -16.28 2.53 -20.56
CA THR A 52 -16.68 3.92 -20.27
C THR A 52 -18.04 3.97 -19.59
N GLU A 53 -19.05 3.30 -20.17
CA GLU A 53 -20.39 3.16 -19.59
C GLU A 53 -20.33 2.51 -18.19
N GLN A 54 -19.48 1.50 -18.03
CA GLN A 54 -19.25 0.85 -16.74
C GLN A 54 -18.65 1.81 -15.71
N ALA A 55 -17.67 2.63 -16.09
CA ALA A 55 -17.07 3.62 -15.21
C ALA A 55 -18.09 4.69 -14.78
N ASP A 56 -18.90 5.18 -15.71
CA ASP A 56 -19.94 6.18 -15.46
C ASP A 56 -21.00 5.65 -14.50
N LEU A 57 -21.49 4.43 -14.71
CA LEU A 57 -22.48 3.79 -13.83
C LEU A 57 -21.91 3.54 -12.42
N LEU A 58 -20.65 3.13 -12.32
CA LEU A 58 -19.99 2.94 -11.03
C LEU A 58 -19.78 4.27 -10.28
N ASN A 59 -19.47 5.36 -11.00
CA ASN A 59 -19.39 6.70 -10.40
C ASN A 59 -20.74 7.15 -9.84
N ASN A 60 -21.85 6.88 -10.54
CA ASN A 60 -23.20 7.20 -10.08
C ASN A 60 -23.57 6.39 -8.82
N VAL A 61 -23.23 5.09 -8.77
CA VAL A 61 -23.44 4.26 -7.57
C VAL A 61 -22.62 4.77 -6.39
N ALA A 62 -21.35 5.14 -6.61
CA ALA A 62 -20.50 5.69 -5.57
C ALA A 62 -21.02 7.01 -4.99
N ALA A 63 -21.50 7.92 -5.85
CA ALA A 63 -22.09 9.19 -5.42
C ALA A 63 -23.35 8.98 -4.56
N ALA A 64 -24.22 8.05 -4.97
CA ALA A 64 -25.41 7.71 -4.20
C ALA A 64 -25.06 7.07 -2.84
N GLN A 65 -24.05 6.20 -2.78
CA GLN A 65 -23.53 5.64 -1.53
C GLN A 65 -22.97 6.71 -0.59
N GLN A 66 -22.28 7.74 -1.13
CA GLN A 66 -21.79 8.87 -0.31
C GLN A 66 -22.94 9.68 0.27
N ASN A 67 -23.95 10.00 -0.54
CA ASN A 67 -25.13 10.74 -0.10
C ASN A 67 -25.95 9.96 0.95
N ALA A 68 -25.91 8.63 0.88
CA ALA A 68 -26.53 7.75 1.87
C ALA A 68 -25.66 7.49 3.13
N GLY A 69 -24.46 8.07 3.21
CA GLY A 69 -23.55 7.91 4.36
C GLY A 69 -22.72 6.62 4.37
N GLU A 70 -22.72 5.84 3.29
CA GLU A 70 -21.94 4.60 3.14
C GLU A 70 -20.50 4.86 2.64
N ALA A 71 -19.72 5.62 3.41
CA ALA A 71 -18.40 6.09 2.99
C ALA A 71 -17.40 4.97 2.60
N SER A 72 -17.42 3.83 3.30
CA SER A 72 -16.55 2.69 2.98
C SER A 72 -16.96 1.98 1.69
N ALA A 73 -18.27 1.83 1.45
CA ALA A 73 -18.79 1.19 0.25
C ALA A 73 -18.54 2.09 -0.97
N ALA A 74 -18.82 3.40 -0.85
CA ALA A 74 -18.51 4.39 -1.87
C ALA A 74 -17.03 4.38 -2.27
N THR A 75 -16.12 4.30 -1.29
CA THR A 75 -14.68 4.22 -1.55
C THR A 75 -14.29 2.97 -2.35
N GLY A 76 -14.89 1.82 -2.02
CA GLY A 76 -14.70 0.58 -2.77
C GLY A 76 -15.22 0.67 -4.21
N THR A 77 -16.39 1.28 -4.40
CA THR A 77 -17.00 1.50 -5.73
C THR A 77 -16.19 2.48 -6.59
N MET A 78 -15.70 3.58 -6.03
CA MET A 78 -14.84 4.55 -6.74
C MET A 78 -13.52 3.92 -7.21
N ARG A 79 -12.89 3.08 -6.39
CA ARG A 79 -11.68 2.34 -6.77
C ARG A 79 -11.93 1.37 -7.93
N ARG A 80 -13.16 0.85 -8.05
CA ARG A 80 -13.56 0.00 -9.18
C ARG A 80 -13.78 0.83 -10.44
N ALA A 81 -14.46 1.97 -10.34
CA ALA A 81 -14.70 2.88 -11.45
C ALA A 81 -13.40 3.38 -12.10
N THR A 82 -12.45 3.83 -11.28
CA THR A 82 -11.10 4.28 -11.72
C THR A 82 -10.31 3.17 -12.41
N ARG A 83 -10.41 1.92 -11.95
CA ARG A 83 -9.76 0.78 -12.60
C ARG A 83 -10.37 0.44 -13.96
N THR A 84 -11.68 0.60 -14.12
CA THR A 84 -12.40 0.30 -15.36
C THR A 84 -12.21 1.39 -16.42
N GLY A 85 -12.21 2.67 -16.01
CA GLY A 85 -11.97 3.80 -16.94
C GLY A 85 -10.51 3.97 -17.36
N GLY A 86 -9.55 3.43 -16.59
CA GLY A 86 -8.11 3.68 -16.73
C GLY A 86 -7.36 2.96 -17.86
N ARG A 87 -8.02 2.51 -18.94
CA ARG A 87 -7.35 1.89 -20.10
C ARG A 87 -7.32 2.71 -21.38
N GLY A 88 -7.74 3.97 -21.33
CA GLY A 88 -7.81 4.81 -22.52
C GLY A 88 -7.76 6.31 -22.25
N SER A 89 -6.72 6.79 -21.57
CA SER A 89 -6.15 8.15 -21.69
C SER A 89 -5.20 8.40 -20.52
N GLY A 90 -3.99 8.85 -20.82
CA GLY A 90 -3.05 9.27 -19.78
C GLY A 90 -3.58 10.51 -19.08
N ALA A 91 -3.91 10.39 -17.79
CA ALA A 91 -4.13 11.52 -16.90
C ALA A 91 -3.96 11.08 -15.44
N GLY A 92 -3.17 11.85 -14.70
CA GLY A 92 -3.19 12.03 -13.24
C GLY A 92 -3.47 10.82 -12.37
N GLN A 93 -2.42 10.19 -11.86
CA GLN A 93 -2.46 9.17 -10.82
C GLN A 93 -2.91 9.77 -9.47
N GLN A 94 -4.21 10.07 -9.32
CA GLN A 94 -4.81 10.41 -8.04
C GLN A 94 -5.05 9.11 -7.25
N SER A 95 -3.96 8.56 -6.72
CA SER A 95 -4.03 7.56 -5.67
C SER A 95 -4.54 8.30 -4.44
N GLY A 96 -5.83 8.20 -4.14
CA GLY A 96 -6.35 8.64 -2.84
C GLY A 96 -5.49 7.98 -1.76
N THR A 97 -4.78 8.82 -1.02
CA THR A 97 -4.00 8.47 0.17
C THR A 97 -4.95 7.82 1.17
N GLY A 98 -5.12 6.51 1.02
CA GLY A 98 -5.72 5.69 2.07
C GLY A 98 -4.90 5.93 3.33
N SER A 99 -5.59 6.30 4.39
CA SER A 99 -5.04 6.34 5.74
C SER A 99 -4.31 5.02 5.99
N PHE A 100 -2.98 5.06 5.92
CA PHE A 100 -2.14 3.93 6.23
C PHE A 100 -2.34 3.66 7.71
N GLY A 101 -2.87 2.47 8.04
CA GLY A 101 -3.19 2.05 9.40
C GLY A 101 -1.93 1.97 10.27
N GLY A 102 -1.58 3.09 10.88
CA GLY A 102 -0.47 3.23 11.81
C GLY A 102 -0.35 4.71 12.12
N GLY A 103 -0.34 5.09 13.39
CA GLY A 103 -0.38 6.48 13.88
C GLY A 103 0.86 7.32 13.55
N GLY A 104 1.25 7.36 12.29
CA GLY A 104 2.20 8.30 11.74
C GLY A 104 1.46 9.57 11.34
N VAL A 105 1.92 10.68 11.89
CA VAL A 105 1.51 12.02 11.45
C VAL A 105 1.96 12.15 9.99
N ILE A 106 1.03 11.96 9.05
CA ILE A 106 1.23 12.37 7.66
C ILE A 106 1.38 13.90 7.70
N ALA A 107 2.37 14.45 7.02
CA ALA A 107 2.47 15.90 6.87
C ALA A 107 1.19 16.39 6.17
N ASP A 108 0.35 17.14 6.89
CA ASP A 108 -0.87 17.73 6.35
C ASP A 108 -0.49 18.90 5.43
N PHE A 109 -0.38 18.61 4.14
CA PHE A 109 -0.10 19.62 3.12
C PHE A 109 -1.36 20.37 2.70
N THR A 110 -2.54 20.03 3.21
CA THR A 110 -3.80 20.67 2.83
C THR A 110 -3.73 22.17 3.06
N THR A 111 -3.27 22.61 4.24
CA THR A 111 -3.15 24.03 4.56
C THR A 111 -2.18 24.77 3.62
N LEU A 112 -1.06 24.13 3.26
CA LEU A 112 -0.08 24.72 2.35
C LEU A 112 -0.62 24.77 0.91
N MET A 113 -1.30 23.72 0.46
CA MET A 113 -1.92 23.66 -0.86
C MET A 113 -3.00 24.73 -1.00
N THR A 114 -3.88 24.89 0.00
CA THR A 114 -4.86 25.98 0.04
C THR A 114 -4.18 27.35 -0.01
N LEU A 115 -3.14 27.56 0.80
CA LEU A 115 -2.43 28.85 0.83
C LEU A 115 -1.78 29.18 -0.52
N ILE A 116 -1.19 28.21 -1.20
CA ILE A 116 -0.61 28.40 -2.53
C ILE A 116 -1.71 28.71 -3.56
N GLN A 117 -2.83 27.98 -3.54
CA GLN A 117 -3.95 28.24 -4.43
C GLN A 117 -4.52 29.66 -4.25
N GLU A 118 -4.68 30.11 -3.01
CA GLU A 118 -5.22 31.43 -2.69
C GLU A 118 -4.27 32.59 -3.03
N ASN A 119 -2.95 32.34 -3.05
CA ASN A 119 -1.94 33.39 -3.19
C ASN A 119 -1.19 33.37 -4.51
N THR A 120 -1.60 32.54 -5.48
CA THR A 120 -1.00 32.49 -6.81
C THR A 120 -2.02 32.82 -7.89
N SER A 121 -1.56 33.51 -8.93
CA SER A 121 -2.39 33.81 -10.10
C SER A 121 -2.24 32.69 -11.14
N GLY A 122 -3.32 32.00 -11.47
CA GLY A 122 -3.35 30.94 -12.47
C GLY A 122 -4.62 30.10 -12.35
N LYS A 123 -4.93 29.31 -13.39
CA LYS A 123 -6.01 28.32 -13.32
C LYS A 123 -5.50 27.04 -12.64
N TRP A 124 -6.32 26.44 -11.80
CA TRP A 124 -6.01 25.20 -11.09
C TRP A 124 -6.97 24.10 -11.52
N GLU A 125 -6.46 22.92 -11.89
CA GLU A 125 -7.29 21.80 -12.36
C GLU A 125 -8.40 21.43 -11.35
N ILE A 126 -8.10 21.52 -10.06
CA ILE A 126 -9.03 21.15 -8.97
C ILE A 126 -10.17 22.19 -8.79
N VAL A 127 -9.95 23.44 -9.16
CA VAL A 127 -10.92 24.55 -8.96
C VAL A 127 -11.61 24.91 -10.27
N ASP A 128 -10.85 25.00 -11.35
CA ASP A 128 -11.28 25.52 -12.65
C ASP A 128 -11.46 24.42 -13.71
N GLY A 129 -11.13 23.15 -13.40
CA GLY A 129 -11.20 22.04 -14.35
C GLY A 129 -10.09 22.03 -15.43
N GLU A 130 -9.20 23.03 -15.40
CA GLU A 130 -8.06 23.17 -16.31
C GLU A 130 -6.94 23.97 -15.61
N GLY A 131 -5.67 23.71 -15.96
CA GLY A 131 -4.53 24.46 -15.45
C GLY A 131 -3.54 23.63 -14.62
N GLY A 132 -2.89 24.26 -13.64
CA GLY A 132 -1.83 23.63 -12.85
C GLY A 132 -2.36 22.54 -11.91
N THR A 133 -1.51 21.55 -11.61
CA THR A 133 -1.82 20.46 -10.67
C THR A 133 -0.82 20.46 -9.52
N MET A 134 -1.28 20.12 -8.31
CA MET A 134 -0.44 19.98 -7.13
C MET A 134 -0.55 18.55 -6.62
N SER A 135 0.55 17.82 -6.67
CA SER A 135 0.61 16.45 -6.13
C SER A 135 1.40 16.46 -4.83
N PRO A 136 0.83 16.02 -3.70
CA PRO A 136 1.62 15.80 -2.49
C PRO A 136 2.70 14.76 -2.80
N PHE A 137 3.92 14.99 -2.34
CA PHE A 137 5.00 14.01 -2.42
C PHE A 137 5.12 13.29 -1.08
N PRO A 138 5.27 11.95 -1.07
CA PRO A 138 5.48 11.21 0.17
C PRO A 138 6.79 11.65 0.82
N THR A 139 6.73 12.05 2.08
CA THR A 139 7.91 12.32 2.91
C THR A 139 8.34 11.05 3.65
N GLY A 140 9.65 10.93 3.89
CA GLY A 140 10.22 9.75 4.55
C GLY A 140 10.70 8.67 3.58
N VAL A 141 10.77 7.43 4.08
CA VAL A 141 11.28 6.28 3.33
C VAL A 141 10.10 5.50 2.77
N ARG A 142 10.03 5.38 1.44
CA ARG A 142 9.05 4.54 0.73
C ARG A 142 9.73 3.28 0.24
N VAL A 143 9.14 2.13 0.53
CA VAL A 143 9.58 0.84 -0.02
C VAL A 143 8.53 0.41 -1.04
N ALA A 144 8.93 0.43 -2.32
CA ALA A 144 8.14 -0.08 -3.43
C ALA A 144 8.65 -1.48 -3.82
N PRO A 145 7.80 -2.38 -4.35
CA PRO A 145 8.19 -3.74 -4.76
C PRO A 145 9.34 -3.82 -5.78
N ASN A 146 9.65 -2.70 -6.44
CA ASN A 146 10.59 -2.53 -7.54
C ASN A 146 11.81 -1.64 -7.18
N GLY A 147 12.04 -1.33 -5.91
CA GLY A 147 13.18 -0.48 -5.49
C GLY A 147 13.80 -0.93 -4.17
N LEU A 148 15.03 -1.45 -4.22
CA LEU A 148 15.82 -1.83 -3.06
C LEU A 148 16.53 -0.61 -2.45
N LEU A 149 16.32 -0.40 -1.15
CA LEU A 149 17.14 0.50 -0.34
C LEU A 149 18.33 -0.28 0.24
N HIS A 150 19.52 0.29 0.14
CA HIS A 150 20.71 -0.19 0.85
C HIS A 150 20.96 0.66 2.10
N ARG A 151 21.20 -0.01 3.23
CA ARG A 151 21.66 0.62 4.47
C ARG A 151 23.19 0.66 4.50
N LEU A 152 23.76 1.82 4.78
CA LEU A 152 25.17 1.96 5.17
C LEU A 152 25.27 1.82 6.70
N SER A 153 26.22 1.04 7.19
CA SER A 153 26.43 0.78 8.61
C SER A 153 27.86 1.11 9.04
N THR A 154 28.00 1.62 10.27
CA THR A 154 29.26 1.86 10.97
C THR A 154 29.78 0.54 11.57
N GLN A 155 31.07 0.25 11.37
CA GLN A 155 31.75 -0.98 11.83
C GLN A 155 31.86 -1.08 13.36
N GLU A 156 31.69 -2.29 13.90
CA GLU A 156 32.10 -2.69 15.25
C GLU A 156 33.58 -3.11 15.25
N HIS A 157 34.36 -2.62 16.20
CA HIS A 157 35.82 -2.76 16.26
C HIS A 157 36.32 -3.68 17.39
N THR A 158 35.41 -4.26 18.17
CA THR A 158 35.75 -4.98 19.41
C THR A 158 35.74 -6.50 19.25
N GLY A 159 35.11 -7.07 18.21
CA GLY A 159 35.18 -8.50 17.91
C GLY A 159 34.49 -9.42 18.93
N GLU A 160 33.88 -8.85 19.98
CA GLU A 160 33.17 -9.57 21.04
C GLU A 160 31.86 -10.16 20.50
N LEU A 161 31.17 -9.42 19.62
CA LEU A 161 29.95 -9.90 18.96
C LEU A 161 30.24 -11.02 17.93
N ALA A 162 31.39 -10.94 17.26
CA ALA A 162 31.82 -11.95 16.30
C ALA A 162 32.19 -13.27 17.00
N SER A 163 32.83 -13.20 18.16
CA SER A 163 33.23 -14.38 18.96
C SER A 163 32.03 -15.02 19.67
N LEU A 164 31.10 -14.23 20.21
CA LEU A 164 29.85 -14.73 20.79
C LEU A 164 28.96 -15.40 19.73
N GLY A 165 28.85 -14.80 18.54
CA GLY A 165 28.14 -15.38 17.41
C GLY A 165 28.81 -16.64 16.84
N ALA A 166 30.14 -16.71 16.79
CA ALA A 166 30.85 -17.90 16.31
C ALA A 166 30.69 -19.11 17.26
N SER A 167 30.68 -18.86 18.57
CA SER A 167 30.48 -19.88 19.61
C SER A 167 29.05 -20.43 19.63
N ALA A 168 28.05 -19.61 19.33
CA ALA A 168 26.65 -20.06 19.19
C ALA A 168 26.43 -20.90 17.91
N ARG A 169 27.13 -20.58 16.81
CA ARG A 169 26.90 -21.16 15.47
C ARG A 169 27.41 -22.58 15.25
N LYS A 170 28.38 -23.07 16.04
CA LYS A 170 28.99 -24.40 15.79
C LYS A 170 28.18 -25.58 16.34
N ALA A 171 27.12 -25.33 17.11
CA ALA A 171 26.42 -26.38 17.84
C ALA A 171 25.00 -26.72 17.32
N ASP A 172 24.38 -25.91 16.45
CA ASP A 172 22.92 -26.02 16.22
C ASP A 172 22.46 -26.08 14.74
N LEU A 173 23.41 -26.09 13.80
CA LEU A 173 23.10 -26.30 12.38
C LEU A 173 23.12 -27.81 12.08
N ASN A 174 21.96 -28.38 11.77
CA ASN A 174 21.89 -29.69 11.14
C ASN A 174 22.78 -29.68 9.87
N ALA A 175 23.58 -30.73 9.67
CA ALA A 175 24.53 -30.85 8.56
C ALA A 175 23.89 -30.60 7.18
N ASP A 176 22.60 -30.89 7.03
CA ASP A 176 21.86 -30.67 5.79
C ASP A 176 21.52 -29.19 5.54
N VAL A 177 21.33 -28.39 6.59
CA VAL A 177 21.06 -26.94 6.47
C VAL A 177 22.35 -26.18 6.13
N ALA A 178 23.46 -26.60 6.74
CA ALA A 178 24.78 -26.02 6.48
C ALA A 178 25.25 -26.23 5.03
N ARG A 179 24.80 -27.30 4.37
CA ARG A 179 25.12 -27.58 2.96
C ARG A 179 24.49 -26.53 2.04
N ARG A 180 25.25 -26.04 1.07
CA ARG A 180 24.75 -25.18 0.01
C ARG A 180 23.78 -25.94 -0.91
N SER A 181 22.70 -25.28 -1.29
CA SER A 181 21.71 -25.75 -2.26
C SER A 181 21.26 -24.59 -3.14
N ASP A 182 21.25 -24.80 -4.46
CA ASP A 182 20.74 -23.79 -5.40
C ASP A 182 19.20 -23.69 -5.40
N LEU A 183 18.53 -24.72 -4.85
CA LEU A 183 17.08 -24.84 -4.79
C LEU A 183 16.63 -25.58 -3.52
N ARG A 184 16.70 -24.90 -2.38
CA ARG A 184 16.08 -25.37 -1.13
C ARG A 184 14.60 -24.99 -1.13
N MET A 185 13.76 -25.94 -0.73
CA MET A 185 12.31 -25.76 -0.64
C MET A 185 11.89 -25.70 0.83
N VAL A 186 11.14 -24.66 1.19
CA VAL A 186 10.60 -24.44 2.53
C VAL A 186 9.08 -24.36 2.44
N SER A 187 8.39 -25.37 2.97
CA SER A 187 6.93 -25.36 3.10
C SER A 187 6.52 -24.40 4.21
N LEU A 188 5.66 -23.44 3.89
CA LEU A 188 5.17 -22.46 4.84
C LEU A 188 4.16 -23.06 5.81
N THR A 189 3.28 -23.94 5.33
CA THR A 189 2.26 -24.55 6.20
C THR A 189 2.87 -25.50 7.22
N ARG A 190 3.87 -26.29 6.81
CA ARG A 190 4.59 -27.19 7.72
C ARG A 190 5.47 -26.41 8.69
N LEU A 191 6.09 -25.32 8.23
CA LEU A 191 6.86 -24.42 9.09
C LEU A 191 5.97 -23.79 10.15
N GLU A 192 4.83 -23.22 9.75
CA GLU A 192 3.85 -22.62 10.66
C GLU A 192 3.38 -23.64 11.70
N LYS A 193 2.98 -24.85 11.28
CA LYS A 193 2.56 -25.92 12.20
C LYS A 193 3.67 -26.28 13.20
N ALA A 194 4.91 -26.40 12.73
CA ALA A 194 6.04 -26.74 13.59
C ALA A 194 6.38 -25.63 14.59
N VAL A 195 6.29 -24.36 14.17
CA VAL A 195 6.48 -23.19 15.04
C VAL A 195 5.36 -23.10 16.06
N SER A 196 4.10 -23.24 15.63
CA SER A 196 2.92 -23.21 16.51
C SER A 196 3.01 -24.28 17.60
N GLN A 197 3.38 -25.51 17.24
CA GLN A 197 3.54 -26.60 18.21
C GLN A 197 4.62 -26.27 19.24
N ARG A 198 5.78 -25.78 18.81
CA ARG A 198 6.86 -25.40 19.74
C ARG A 198 6.45 -24.31 20.71
N LEU A 199 5.77 -23.28 20.21
CA LEU A 199 5.28 -22.20 21.05
C LEU A 199 4.24 -22.70 22.06
N ALA A 200 3.35 -23.61 21.66
CA ALA A 200 2.39 -24.24 22.57
C ALA A 200 3.10 -25.07 23.66
N ASP A 201 4.21 -25.72 23.30
CA ASP A 201 5.04 -26.51 24.22
C ASP A 201 6.01 -25.65 25.06
N GLY A 202 5.96 -24.31 24.94
CA GLY A 202 6.85 -23.39 25.65
C GLY A 202 8.31 -23.43 25.18
N GLN A 203 8.56 -24.00 24.00
CA GLN A 203 9.89 -24.11 23.40
C GLN A 203 10.21 -22.90 22.53
N SER A 204 11.50 -22.56 22.46
CA SER A 204 11.98 -21.53 21.53
C SER A 204 11.95 -22.02 20.07
N VAL A 205 11.80 -21.07 19.14
CA VAL A 205 11.94 -21.34 17.71
C VAL A 205 13.43 -21.41 17.36
N PRO A 206 13.93 -22.53 16.82
CA PRO A 206 15.34 -22.64 16.45
C PRO A 206 15.73 -21.71 15.32
N GLU A 207 17.00 -21.33 15.30
CA GLU A 207 17.55 -20.41 14.31
C GLU A 207 17.37 -20.91 12.88
N THR A 208 17.43 -22.24 12.68
CA THR A 208 17.17 -22.88 11.38
C THR A 208 15.76 -22.63 10.85
N MET A 209 14.75 -22.47 11.72
CA MET A 209 13.40 -22.07 11.33
C MET A 209 13.30 -20.55 11.16
N ALA A 210 13.87 -19.80 12.10
CA ALA A 210 13.85 -18.34 12.07
C ALA A 210 14.54 -17.76 10.81
N GLN A 211 15.55 -18.44 10.27
CA GLN A 211 16.29 -18.04 9.06
C GLN A 211 15.82 -18.78 7.80
N LEU A 212 14.61 -19.38 7.82
CA LEU A 212 14.03 -20.12 6.68
C LEU A 212 15.03 -21.13 6.07
N ALA A 213 15.71 -21.87 6.92
CA ALA A 213 16.77 -22.82 6.57
C ALA A 213 17.86 -22.20 5.67
N GLY A 214 18.26 -20.95 5.93
CA GLY A 214 19.34 -20.26 5.23
C GLY A 214 18.98 -19.80 3.81
N LEU A 215 17.69 -19.72 3.48
CA LEU A 215 17.23 -19.22 2.18
C LEU A 215 17.64 -17.76 2.01
N SER A 216 18.38 -17.43 0.95
CA SER A 216 18.90 -16.08 0.70
C SER A 216 18.05 -15.27 -0.27
N GLN A 217 17.21 -15.95 -1.07
CA GLN A 217 16.33 -15.33 -2.05
C GLN A 217 15.17 -16.26 -2.38
N VAL A 218 13.95 -15.71 -2.51
CA VAL A 218 12.83 -16.43 -3.13
C VAL A 218 12.96 -16.29 -4.65
N LYS A 219 13.24 -17.40 -5.34
CA LYS A 219 13.23 -17.47 -6.80
C LYS A 219 11.90 -18.00 -7.33
N TYR A 220 11.28 -18.90 -6.58
CA TYR A 220 10.04 -19.55 -6.96
C TYR A 220 9.11 -19.65 -5.76
N VAL A 221 7.81 -19.60 -6.06
CA VAL A 221 6.74 -19.94 -5.12
C VAL A 221 5.94 -21.05 -5.78
N PHE A 222 5.88 -22.20 -5.13
CA PHE A 222 5.02 -23.30 -5.55
C PHE A 222 3.74 -23.27 -4.73
N VAL A 223 2.61 -23.34 -5.42
CA VAL A 223 1.28 -23.39 -4.81
C VAL A 223 0.67 -24.74 -5.18
N TYR A 224 0.25 -25.50 -4.18
CA TYR A 224 -0.41 -26.79 -4.33
C TYR A 224 -1.82 -26.70 -3.73
N PRO A 225 -2.83 -26.29 -4.52
CA PRO A 225 -4.19 -26.04 -4.00
C PRO A 225 -4.82 -27.28 -3.37
N GLU A 226 -4.67 -28.45 -3.99
CA GLU A 226 -5.22 -29.71 -3.49
C GLU A 226 -4.66 -30.09 -2.11
N ALA A 227 -3.40 -29.75 -1.87
CA ALA A 227 -2.73 -30.00 -0.60
C ALA A 227 -2.83 -28.81 0.38
N ASN A 228 -3.48 -27.70 -0.04
CA ASN A 228 -3.47 -26.41 0.65
C ASN A 228 -2.06 -25.98 1.07
N GLU A 229 -1.07 -26.14 0.20
CA GLU A 229 0.34 -25.96 0.53
C GLU A 229 0.99 -24.84 -0.30
N ILE A 230 1.87 -24.08 0.34
CA ILE A 230 2.66 -23.01 -0.27
C ILE A 230 4.12 -23.24 0.09
N VAL A 231 4.98 -23.34 -0.92
CA VAL A 231 6.41 -23.61 -0.77
C VAL A 231 7.23 -22.49 -1.37
N LEU A 232 8.12 -21.90 -0.57
CA LEU A 232 9.14 -20.97 -1.05
C LEU A 232 10.36 -21.75 -1.50
N ALA A 233 10.94 -21.38 -2.64
CA ALA A 233 12.15 -22.03 -3.13
C ALA A 233 13.19 -21.08 -3.71
N GLY A 234 14.45 -21.43 -3.50
CA GLY A 234 15.59 -20.67 -4.00
C GLY A 234 16.92 -21.09 -3.37
N PRO A 235 17.98 -20.30 -3.60
CA PRO A 235 19.32 -20.61 -3.12
C PRO A 235 19.41 -20.46 -1.61
N ALA A 236 19.98 -21.46 -0.94
CA ALA A 236 20.17 -21.51 0.49
C ALA A 236 21.50 -22.14 0.89
N GLU A 237 22.05 -21.73 2.01
CA GLU A 237 23.28 -22.28 2.58
C GLU A 237 23.37 -21.98 4.08
N GLY A 238 24.44 -22.45 4.73
CA GLY A 238 24.78 -21.95 6.07
C GLY A 238 25.05 -20.44 6.06
N TRP A 239 24.80 -19.79 7.20
CA TRP A 239 25.01 -18.36 7.36
C TRP A 239 25.94 -18.05 8.55
N GLN A 240 26.42 -16.81 8.55
CA GLN A 240 27.13 -16.20 9.66
C GLN A 240 26.55 -14.81 9.95
N TYR A 241 26.78 -14.28 11.14
CA TYR A 241 26.41 -12.91 11.47
C TYR A 241 27.53 -11.97 11.08
N ASN A 242 27.20 -10.93 10.31
CA ASN A 242 28.14 -9.84 9.98
C ASN A 242 28.33 -8.89 11.18
N ALA A 243 29.15 -7.85 11.02
CA ALA A 243 29.42 -6.86 12.06
C ALA A 243 28.16 -6.10 12.55
N ASN A 244 27.08 -6.11 11.76
CA ASN A 244 25.80 -5.49 12.12
C ASN A 244 24.84 -6.46 12.81
N GLY A 245 25.29 -7.68 13.14
CA GLY A 245 24.44 -8.72 13.69
C GLY A 245 23.40 -9.25 12.68
N GLN A 246 23.62 -9.07 11.38
CA GLN A 246 22.72 -9.59 10.36
C GLN A 246 23.19 -10.96 9.88
N PRO A 247 22.29 -11.95 9.77
CA PRO A 247 22.62 -13.26 9.24
C PRO A 247 22.82 -13.16 7.72
N VAL A 248 23.99 -13.58 7.25
CA VAL A 248 24.42 -13.51 5.86
C VAL A 248 25.00 -14.85 5.40
N ALA A 249 24.67 -15.22 4.17
CA ALA A 249 25.11 -16.43 3.51
C ALA A 249 26.64 -16.50 3.42
N LEU A 250 27.22 -17.68 3.70
CA LEU A 250 28.67 -17.86 3.78
C LEU A 250 29.39 -17.60 2.45
N SER A 251 28.78 -17.92 1.31
CA SER A 251 29.48 -17.82 0.02
C SER A 251 29.62 -16.40 -0.51
N ASN A 252 28.66 -15.51 -0.26
CA ASN A 252 28.57 -14.21 -0.94
C ASN A 252 28.13 -13.05 -0.04
N GLY A 253 27.90 -13.29 1.26
CA GLY A 253 27.51 -12.26 2.21
C GLY A 253 26.10 -11.70 2.00
N ARG A 254 25.25 -12.34 1.18
CA ARG A 254 23.85 -11.93 1.02
C ARG A 254 23.06 -12.23 2.30
N PRO A 255 22.19 -11.32 2.76
CA PRO A 255 21.31 -11.60 3.89
C PRO A 255 20.45 -12.85 3.69
N THR A 256 20.24 -13.62 4.75
CA THR A 256 19.21 -14.67 4.76
C THR A 256 17.83 -14.06 4.96
N LEU A 257 16.80 -14.75 4.47
CA LEU A 257 15.42 -14.39 4.69
C LEU A 257 15.01 -14.79 6.11
N GLN A 258 14.38 -13.86 6.81
CA GLN A 258 13.93 -14.05 8.20
C GLN A 258 12.43 -14.33 8.24
N LEU A 259 12.03 -15.24 9.12
CA LEU A 259 10.62 -15.59 9.34
C LEU A 259 9.82 -14.38 9.84
N ASP A 260 10.37 -13.60 10.76
CA ASP A 260 9.68 -12.43 11.34
C ASP A 260 9.43 -11.34 10.28
N ASP A 261 10.41 -11.11 9.40
CA ASP A 261 10.28 -10.20 8.27
C ASP A 261 9.23 -10.73 7.27
N LEU A 262 9.27 -12.02 6.95
CA LEU A 262 8.29 -12.65 6.06
C LEU A 262 6.86 -12.48 6.62
N VAL A 263 6.66 -12.77 7.91
CA VAL A 263 5.38 -12.61 8.59
C VAL A 263 4.94 -11.14 8.59
N THR A 264 5.86 -10.22 8.84
CA THR A 264 5.59 -8.78 8.83
C THR A 264 5.14 -8.32 7.44
N VAL A 265 5.85 -8.74 6.39
CA VAL A 265 5.49 -8.45 5.00
C VAL A 265 4.12 -9.07 4.68
N LEU A 266 3.90 -10.35 4.95
CA LEU A 266 2.61 -10.98 4.67
C LEU A 266 1.45 -10.25 5.36
N ARG A 267 1.60 -9.86 6.63
CA ARG A 267 0.56 -9.10 7.36
C ARG A 267 0.34 -7.70 6.80
N THR A 268 1.41 -7.03 6.39
CA THR A 268 1.35 -5.68 5.79
C THR A 268 0.60 -5.71 4.46
N PHE A 269 0.89 -6.70 3.62
CA PHE A 269 0.38 -6.77 2.26
C PHE A 269 -0.90 -7.63 2.11
N ALA A 270 -1.33 -8.37 3.13
CA ALA A 270 -2.53 -9.22 3.09
C ALA A 270 -3.82 -8.46 2.73
N ARG A 271 -3.87 -7.14 2.94
CA ARG A 271 -5.03 -6.29 2.64
C ARG A 271 -4.99 -5.68 1.23
N GLY A 272 -3.96 -5.97 0.42
CA GLY A 272 -3.82 -5.47 -0.94
C GLY A 272 -3.19 -4.08 -1.06
N ASP A 273 -2.60 -3.57 0.02
CA ASP A 273 -1.79 -2.35 -0.03
C ASP A 273 -0.46 -2.66 -0.72
N ALA A 274 -0.10 -1.90 -1.77
CA ALA A 274 1.06 -2.21 -2.63
C ALA A 274 2.38 -1.56 -2.16
N ASP A 275 2.32 -0.69 -1.15
CA ASP A 275 3.46 0.07 -0.64
C ASP A 275 3.42 0.14 0.89
N PHE A 276 4.60 0.16 1.51
CA PHE A 276 4.75 0.57 2.90
C PHE A 276 5.87 1.60 3.01
N GLY A 277 5.78 2.45 4.04
CA GLY A 277 6.78 3.47 4.30
C GLY A 277 6.82 3.88 5.75
N CYS A 278 7.88 4.57 6.14
CA CYS A 278 7.98 5.22 7.44
C CYS A 278 8.31 6.69 7.25
N SER A 279 7.64 7.55 8.02
CA SER A 279 8.04 8.96 8.08
C SER A 279 9.30 9.08 8.94
N ILE A 280 10.30 9.81 8.46
CA ILE A 280 11.43 10.23 9.29
C ILE A 280 11.01 11.54 9.96
N ASN A 281 10.42 11.43 11.14
CA ASN A 281 10.03 12.59 11.92
C ASN A 281 11.18 12.97 12.87
N THR A 282 11.62 14.22 12.80
CA THR A 282 12.49 14.80 13.84
C THR A 282 11.69 14.96 15.13
N ARG A 283 12.36 14.83 16.28
CA ARG A 283 11.71 15.04 17.58
C ARG A 283 11.47 16.53 17.79
N ASP A 284 10.28 16.93 18.25
CA ASP A 284 9.92 18.33 18.54
C ASP A 284 10.94 19.03 19.44
N ALA A 285 11.44 18.33 20.46
CA ALA A 285 12.45 18.86 21.37
C ALA A 285 13.76 19.19 20.66
N GLY A 286 14.18 18.36 19.70
CA GLY A 286 15.37 18.58 18.88
C GLY A 286 15.18 19.76 17.93
N VAL A 287 14.00 19.86 17.30
CA VAL A 287 13.65 21.00 16.44
C VAL A 287 13.69 22.31 17.25
N ARG A 288 13.09 22.36 18.44
CA ARG A 288 13.14 23.54 19.32
C ARG A 288 14.57 23.90 19.72
N ALA A 289 15.37 22.92 20.15
CA ALA A 289 16.76 23.14 20.54
C ALA A 289 17.61 23.71 19.40
N LEU A 290 17.36 23.23 18.17
CA LEU A 290 18.00 23.72 16.96
C LEU A 290 17.57 25.17 16.64
N THR A 291 16.26 25.44 16.65
CA THR A 291 15.71 26.79 16.38
C THR A 291 16.23 27.80 17.39
N ASP A 292 16.24 27.48 18.68
CA ASP A 292 16.76 28.35 19.75
C ASP A 292 18.24 28.65 19.56
N PHE A 293 19.04 27.65 19.17
CA PHE A 293 20.47 27.82 18.93
C PHE A 293 20.72 28.74 17.73
N VAL A 294 20.00 28.52 16.63
CA VAL A 294 20.11 29.36 15.42
C VAL A 294 19.70 30.80 15.73
N GLN A 295 18.60 31.02 16.44
CA GLN A 295 18.15 32.36 16.83
C GLN A 295 19.18 33.07 17.72
N LYS A 296 19.71 32.39 18.75
CA LYS A 296 20.76 32.93 19.63
C LYS A 296 22.07 33.23 18.89
N SER A 297 22.39 32.45 17.85
CA SER A 297 23.59 32.68 17.06
C SER A 297 23.42 33.87 16.11
N GLN A 298 22.24 34.05 15.51
CA GLN A 298 21.96 35.13 14.56
C GLN A 298 21.66 36.47 15.25
N SER A 299 21.27 36.47 16.53
CA SER A 299 21.04 37.70 17.29
C SER A 299 22.29 38.59 17.44
N LYS A 300 23.48 38.06 17.15
CA LYS A 300 24.76 38.78 17.16
C LYS A 300 25.20 39.28 15.78
N GLY A 301 24.35 39.13 14.76
CA GLY A 301 24.66 39.47 13.38
C GLY A 301 25.28 38.31 12.59
N PRO A 302 25.73 38.57 11.34
CA PRO A 302 26.25 37.54 10.44
C PRO A 302 27.43 36.78 11.04
N ILE A 303 27.43 35.46 10.90
CA ILE A 303 28.53 34.61 11.35
C ILE A 303 29.75 34.88 10.47
N SER A 304 30.88 35.24 11.09
CA SER A 304 32.13 35.45 10.37
C SER A 304 32.69 34.13 9.84
N SER A 305 33.39 34.17 8.71
CA SER A 305 34.00 32.99 8.08
C SER A 305 34.89 32.16 9.03
N THR A 306 35.57 32.83 9.96
CA THR A 306 36.43 32.18 10.98
C THR A 306 35.63 31.44 12.05
N ALA A 307 34.41 31.90 12.37
CA ALA A 307 33.57 31.32 13.42
C ALA A 307 32.69 30.15 12.92
N VAL A 308 32.53 29.98 11.60
CA VAL A 308 31.65 28.97 10.98
C VAL A 308 31.97 27.56 11.49
N ARG A 309 33.24 27.16 11.55
CA ARG A 309 33.62 25.79 11.96
C ARG A 309 33.21 25.50 13.41
N GLY A 310 33.41 26.45 14.31
CA GLY A 310 32.99 26.32 15.72
C GLY A 310 31.47 26.29 15.86
N TRP A 311 30.79 27.12 15.07
CA TRP A 311 29.34 27.14 15.02
C TRP A 311 28.75 25.81 14.52
N VAL A 312 29.30 25.23 13.44
CA VAL A 312 28.88 23.91 12.92
C VAL A 312 29.08 22.82 13.95
N ASN A 313 30.22 22.80 14.66
CA ASN A 313 30.47 21.80 15.70
C ASN A 313 29.47 21.91 16.86
N GLN A 314 29.07 23.12 17.24
CA GLN A 314 28.05 23.34 18.27
C GLN A 314 26.64 22.96 17.79
N LEU A 315 26.35 23.19 16.51
CA LEU A 315 25.10 22.81 15.86
C LEU A 315 24.91 21.29 15.83
N GLN A 316 25.99 20.54 15.54
CA GLN A 316 25.98 19.07 15.49
C GLN A 316 25.73 18.40 16.85
N GLN A 317 25.80 19.15 17.95
CA GLN A 317 25.58 18.67 19.31
C GLN A 317 24.17 19.00 19.84
N LYS A 318 23.31 19.59 19.02
CA LYS A 318 21.89 19.87 19.35
C LYS A 318 20.99 18.80 18.75
#